data_AF-A0AAU2MEV8-F1
#
_entry.id   AF-A0AAU2MEV8-F1
#
_cell.length_a   1.000
_cell.length_b   1.000
_cell.length_c   1.000
_cell.angle_alpha   90.00
_cell.angle_beta   90.00
_cell.angle_gamma   90.00
#
_symmetry.space_group_name_H-M   'P 1'
#
loop_
_entity.id
_entity.type
_entity.pdbx_description
1 polymer ?
#
loop_
_entity_poly.entity_id
_entity_poly.type
_entity_poly.pdbx_seq_one_letter_code
_entity_poly.pdbx_strand_id
1 'polypeptide(L)'
;MNTVVRRPVAFVAAIALFVEAVGIVLINAILATVVKNQDMSLAGMDPAVMSNGTWAMGGVFGLYLLLCGLFLLLAGIRDRAPGRFARIVLIICAVVHAVLGALTVGLVGWAAFAVMMVVFGLIVLTLVAYGARSEEPAEEPAADAGAGAPAAV
;
A
#
# COMPACT_ATOMS: atom_id res chain seq x y z
N MET A 1 -6.21 -4.14 18.56
CA MET A 1 -6.93 -5.15 17.77
C MET A 1 -6.29 -6.52 18.00
N ASN A 2 -7.11 -7.54 18.23
CA ASN A 2 -6.69 -8.90 18.59
C ASN A 2 -6.04 -9.60 17.38
N THR A 3 -5.13 -10.54 17.61
CA THR A 3 -4.41 -11.29 16.55
C THR A 3 -5.35 -11.93 15.53
N VAL A 4 -6.50 -12.42 16.01
CA VAL A 4 -7.58 -13.05 15.24
C VAL A 4 -8.15 -12.15 14.15
N VAL A 5 -8.03 -10.82 14.28
CA VAL A 5 -8.57 -9.86 13.28
C VAL A 5 -7.45 -9.24 12.43
N ARG A 6 -6.31 -8.85 13.04
CA ARG A 6 -5.24 -8.17 12.29
C ARG A 6 -4.52 -9.05 11.27
N ARG A 7 -4.41 -10.37 11.51
CA ARG A 7 -3.75 -11.29 10.56
C ARG A 7 -4.61 -11.53 9.32
N PRO A 8 -5.91 -11.91 9.44
CA PRO A 8 -6.77 -12.05 8.27
C PRO A 8 -6.85 -10.79 7.41
N VAL A 9 -6.97 -9.61 8.02
CA VAL A 9 -7.00 -8.34 7.29
C VAL A 9 -5.74 -8.17 6.44
N ALA A 10 -4.55 -8.42 7.01
CA ALA A 10 -3.30 -8.33 6.26
C ALA A 10 -3.22 -9.33 5.10
N PHE A 11 -3.71 -10.56 5.28
CA PHE A 11 -3.77 -11.56 4.21
C PHE A 11 -4.75 -11.17 3.09
N VAL A 12 -5.95 -10.71 3.45
CA VAL A 12 -6.96 -10.27 2.47
C VAL A 12 -6.45 -9.07 1.69
N ALA A 13 -5.83 -8.10 2.36
CA ALA A 13 -5.20 -6.95 1.73
C ALA A 13 -4.08 -7.36 0.76
N ALA A 14 -3.22 -8.31 1.17
CA ALA A 14 -2.16 -8.84 0.30
C ALA A 14 -2.72 -9.51 -0.95
N ILE A 15 -3.74 -10.35 -0.81
CA ILE A 15 -4.40 -11.02 -1.94
C ILE A 15 -5.02 -9.99 -2.89
N ALA A 16 -5.71 -8.98 -2.36
CA ALA A 16 -6.29 -7.91 -3.17
C ALA A 16 -5.22 -7.20 -4.01
N LEU A 17 -4.10 -6.80 -3.39
CA LEU A 17 -2.99 -6.15 -4.10
C LEU A 17 -2.33 -7.05 -5.16
N PHE A 18 -2.26 -8.36 -4.92
CA PHE A 18 -1.76 -9.30 -5.94
C PHE A 18 -2.71 -9.42 -7.13
N VAL A 19 -4.02 -9.49 -6.88
CA VAL A 19 -5.03 -9.50 -7.94
C VAL A 19 -4.99 -8.21 -8.75
N GLU A 20 -4.86 -7.06 -8.08
CA GLU A 20 -4.72 -5.77 -8.75
C GLU A 20 -3.42 -5.65 -9.53
N ALA A 21 -2.30 -6.16 -9.01
CA ALA A 21 -1.03 -6.18 -9.72
C ALA A 21 -1.16 -6.90 -11.07
N VAL A 22 -1.79 -8.08 -11.07
CA VAL A 22 -2.08 -8.83 -12.29
C VAL A 22 -3.05 -8.06 -13.19
N GLY A 23 -4.13 -7.51 -12.64
CA GLY A 23 -5.12 -6.73 -13.38
C GLY A 23 -4.50 -5.52 -14.09
N ILE A 24 -3.67 -4.73 -13.40
CA ILE A 24 -2.99 -3.56 -13.97
C ILE A 24 -2.06 -3.96 -15.10
N VAL A 25 -1.25 -5.01 -14.92
CA VAL A 25 -0.33 -5.48 -15.97
C VAL A 25 -1.12 -5.93 -17.20
N LEU A 26 -2.19 -6.71 -17.02
CA LEU A 26 -3.02 -7.19 -18.12
C LEU A 26 -3.72 -6.05 -18.87
N ILE A 27 -4.33 -5.11 -18.14
CA ILE A 27 -5.01 -3.96 -18.75
C ILE A 27 -4.01 -3.11 -19.55
N ASN A 28 -2.84 -2.80 -18.98
CA ASN A 28 -1.82 -2.03 -19.67
C ASN A 28 -1.22 -2.79 -20.87
N ALA A 29 -1.00 -4.10 -20.75
CA ALA A 29 -0.53 -4.93 -21.85
C ALA A 29 -1.50 -4.91 -23.05
N ILE A 30 -2.81 -5.02 -22.76
CA ILE A 30 -3.87 -4.94 -23.78
C ILE A 30 -3.85 -3.54 -24.41
N LEU A 31 -3.90 -2.48 -23.61
CA LEU A 31 -3.92 -1.11 -24.11
C LEU A 31 -2.68 -0.78 -24.95
N ALA A 32 -1.49 -1.18 -24.48
CA ALA A 32 -0.24 -0.96 -25.20
C ALA A 32 -0.23 -1.69 -26.56
N THR A 33 -0.77 -2.91 -26.60
CA THR A 33 -0.88 -3.70 -27.84
C THR A 33 -1.88 -3.07 -28.80
N VAL A 34 -3.03 -2.61 -28.31
CA VAL A 34 -4.07 -1.96 -29.12
C VAL A 34 -3.55 -0.65 -29.70
N VAL A 35 -2.93 0.21 -28.89
CA VAL A 35 -2.34 1.49 -29.35
C VAL A 35 -1.33 1.26 -30.46
N LYS A 36 -0.46 0.25 -30.30
CA LYS A 36 0.55 -0.11 -31.29
C LYS A 36 -0.08 -0.67 -32.58
N ASN A 37 -1.07 -1.54 -32.48
CA ASN A 37 -1.67 -2.20 -33.64
C ASN A 37 -2.61 -1.29 -34.44
N GLN A 38 -3.14 -0.23 -33.80
CA GLN A 38 -4.04 0.73 -34.42
C GLN A 38 -3.32 2.01 -34.88
N ASP A 39 -2.00 2.10 -34.72
CA ASP A 39 -1.21 3.30 -34.97
C ASP A 39 -1.85 4.57 -34.36
N MET A 40 -2.42 4.44 -33.16
CA MET A 40 -3.13 5.52 -32.50
C MET A 40 -2.15 6.57 -31.99
N SER A 41 -2.23 7.77 -32.57
CA SER A 41 -1.55 8.96 -32.06
C SER A 41 -2.50 9.77 -31.19
N LEU A 42 -2.08 10.18 -29.98
CA LEU A 42 -2.75 11.24 -29.24
C LEU A 42 -1.93 12.52 -29.36
N ALA A 43 -2.55 13.59 -29.89
CA ALA A 43 -1.93 14.90 -30.06
C ALA A 43 -0.60 14.87 -30.86
N GLY A 44 -0.46 13.97 -31.83
CA GLY A 44 0.73 13.86 -32.68
C GLY A 44 1.90 13.09 -32.06
N MET A 45 1.73 12.52 -30.85
CA MET A 45 2.74 11.62 -30.27
C MET A 45 2.83 10.32 -31.07
N ASP A 46 4.06 9.81 -31.19
CA ASP A 46 4.36 8.54 -31.83
C ASP A 46 3.68 7.37 -31.07
N PRO A 47 2.87 6.54 -31.75
CA PRO A 47 2.23 5.35 -31.16
C PRO A 47 3.22 4.40 -30.49
N ALA A 48 4.46 4.29 -30.99
CA ALA A 48 5.48 3.45 -30.40
C ALA A 48 5.93 3.96 -29.01
N VAL A 49 6.05 5.29 -28.86
CA VAL A 49 6.37 5.92 -27.57
C VAL A 49 5.22 5.71 -26.59
N MET A 50 3.97 5.87 -27.03
CA MET A 50 2.80 5.59 -26.20
C MET A 50 2.73 4.14 -25.73
N SER A 51 2.86 3.19 -26.66
CA SER A 51 2.83 1.76 -26.35
C SER A 51 3.92 1.37 -25.36
N ASN A 52 5.16 1.82 -25.58
CA ASN A 52 6.27 1.56 -24.67
C ASN A 52 6.04 2.19 -23.29
N GLY A 53 5.50 3.41 -23.25
CA GLY A 53 5.13 4.09 -22.01
C GLY A 53 4.05 3.32 -21.23
N THR A 54 3.01 2.83 -21.90
CA THR A 54 1.95 2.02 -21.30
C THR A 54 2.48 0.69 -20.78
N TRP A 55 3.36 0.00 -21.51
CA TRP A 55 4.03 -1.22 -21.03
C TRP A 55 4.88 -0.96 -19.78
N ALA A 56 5.70 0.10 -19.81
CA ALA A 56 6.54 0.48 -18.68
C ALA A 56 5.69 0.83 -17.46
N MET A 57 4.63 1.63 -17.64
CA MET A 57 3.67 1.99 -16.60
C MET A 57 3.03 0.75 -15.97
N GLY A 58 2.51 -0.17 -16.79
CA GLY A 58 1.92 -1.42 -16.33
C GLY A 58 2.90 -2.28 -15.52
N GLY A 59 4.14 -2.43 -16.01
CA GLY A 59 5.17 -3.19 -15.31
C GLY A 59 5.58 -2.57 -13.97
N VAL A 60 5.80 -1.25 -13.95
CA VAL A 60 6.21 -0.52 -12.73
C VAL A 60 5.11 -0.55 -11.68
N PHE A 61 3.85 -0.26 -12.04
CA PHE A 61 2.74 -0.33 -11.08
C PHE A 61 2.45 -1.76 -10.64
N GLY A 62 2.53 -2.74 -11.54
CA GLY A 62 2.38 -4.15 -11.19
C GLY A 62 3.43 -4.60 -10.17
N LEU A 63 4.70 -4.28 -10.40
CA LEU A 63 5.78 -4.59 -9.46
C LEU A 63 5.58 -3.86 -8.12
N TYR A 64 5.20 -2.59 -8.17
CA TYR A 64 4.93 -1.80 -6.97
C TYR A 64 3.82 -2.43 -6.10
N LEU A 65 2.68 -2.79 -6.70
CA LEU A 65 1.58 -3.44 -5.98
C LEU A 65 1.98 -4.83 -5.46
N LEU A 66 2.77 -5.59 -6.23
CA LEU A 66 3.33 -6.87 -5.77
C LEU A 66 4.21 -6.69 -4.53
N LEU A 67 5.08 -5.67 -4.51
CA LEU A 67 5.92 -5.36 -3.35
C LEU A 67 5.09 -4.95 -2.13
N CYS A 68 4.06 -4.11 -2.32
CA CYS A 68 3.12 -3.75 -1.25
C CYS A 68 2.39 -4.98 -0.70
N GLY A 69 1.87 -5.84 -1.57
CA GLY A 69 1.22 -7.10 -1.18
C GLY A 69 2.16 -8.01 -0.40
N LEU A 70 3.43 -8.10 -0.80
CA LEU A 70 4.44 -8.86 -0.08
C LEU A 70 4.70 -8.29 1.33
N PHE A 71 4.76 -6.97 1.51
CA PHE A 71 4.91 -6.38 2.85
C PHE A 71 3.72 -6.72 3.76
N LEU A 72 2.49 -6.68 3.26
CA LEU A 72 1.29 -7.04 4.02
C LEU A 72 1.26 -8.54 4.33
N LEU A 73 1.63 -9.39 3.36
CA LEU A 73 1.75 -10.83 3.54
C LEU A 73 2.77 -11.17 4.65
N LEU A 74 3.96 -10.56 4.59
CA LEU A 74 5.01 -10.76 5.59
C LEU A 74 4.58 -10.26 6.97
N ALA A 75 3.83 -9.15 7.05
CA ALA A 75 3.25 -8.67 8.31
C ALA A 75 2.24 -9.68 8.88
N GLY A 76 1.36 -10.26 8.04
CA GLY A 76 0.40 -11.29 8.45
C GLY A 76 1.04 -12.62 8.88
N ILE A 77 2.11 -13.05 8.19
CA ILE A 77 2.88 -14.26 8.53
C ILE A 77 3.62 -14.06 9.85
N ARG A 78 4.40 -12.98 9.97
CA ARG A 78 5.26 -12.73 11.14
C ARG A 78 4.51 -12.14 12.33
N ASP A 79 3.28 -11.70 12.13
CA ASP A 79 2.46 -10.98 13.11
C ASP A 79 3.21 -9.80 13.77
N ARG A 80 4.11 -9.18 12.99
CA ARG A 80 4.98 -8.08 13.42
C ARG A 80 4.74 -6.85 12.55
N ALA A 81 4.92 -5.69 13.16
CA ALA A 81 4.76 -4.42 12.46
C ALA A 81 5.68 -4.31 11.24
N PRO A 82 5.18 -3.77 10.11
CA PRO A 82 6.03 -3.45 8.97
C PRO A 82 7.06 -2.39 9.39
N GLY A 83 8.31 -2.58 8.97
CA GLY A 83 9.37 -1.60 9.23
C GLY A 83 9.10 -0.25 8.58
N ARG A 84 9.84 0.80 8.96
CA ARG A 84 9.62 2.18 8.53
C ARG A 84 9.52 2.34 7.00
N PHE A 85 10.43 1.70 6.26
CA PHE A 85 10.41 1.72 4.80
C PHE A 85 9.12 1.11 4.23
N ALA A 86 8.74 -0.09 4.68
CA ALA A 86 7.50 -0.74 4.26
C ALA A 86 6.27 0.10 4.61
N ARG A 87 6.26 0.76 5.79
CA ARG A 87 5.17 1.66 6.21
C ARG A 87 5.03 2.85 5.25
N ILE A 88 6.13 3.49 4.86
CA ILE A 88 6.11 4.60 3.89
C ILE A 88 5.56 4.13 2.54
N VAL A 89 6.05 3.00 2.03
CA VAL A 89 5.60 2.43 0.75
C VAL A 89 4.10 2.12 0.79
N LEU A 90 3.61 1.50 1.86
CA LEU A 90 2.19 1.20 2.03
C LEU A 90 1.32 2.45 2.18
N ILE A 91 1.82 3.51 2.83
CA ILE A 91 1.11 4.79 2.92
C ILE A 91 0.98 5.42 1.52
N ILE A 92 2.06 5.44 0.73
CA ILE A 92 2.00 5.93 -0.65
C ILE A 92 0.98 5.10 -1.45
N CYS A 93 0.96 3.78 -1.24
CA CYS A 93 -0.01 2.89 -1.90
C CYS A 93 -1.45 3.27 -1.53
N ALA A 94 -1.73 3.49 -0.24
CA ALA A 94 -3.03 3.93 0.22
C ALA A 94 -3.44 5.29 -0.39
N VAL A 95 -2.52 6.26 -0.46
CA VAL A 95 -2.78 7.57 -1.08
C VAL A 95 -3.13 7.41 -2.56
N VAL A 96 -2.38 6.59 -3.31
CA VAL A 96 -2.68 6.31 -4.72
C VAL A 96 -4.08 5.69 -4.88
N HIS A 97 -4.46 4.74 -4.03
CA HIS A 97 -5.80 4.14 -4.07
C HIS A 97 -6.90 5.13 -3.74
N ALA A 98 -6.68 6.05 -2.78
CA ALA A 98 -7.63 7.10 -2.47
C ALA A 98 -7.84 8.06 -3.65
N VAL A 99 -6.74 8.49 -4.30
CA VAL A 99 -6.80 9.35 -5.50
C VAL A 99 -7.51 8.63 -6.65
N LEU A 100 -7.12 7.39 -6.96
CA LEU A 100 -7.77 6.60 -8.00
C LEU A 100 -9.25 6.35 -7.68
N GLY A 101 -9.58 6.05 -6.42
CA GLY A 101 -10.96 5.94 -5.96
C GLY A 101 -11.76 7.20 -6.27
N ALA A 102 -11.26 8.39 -5.92
CA ALA A 102 -11.92 9.65 -6.26
C ALA A 102 -12.16 9.80 -7.78
N LEU A 103 -11.17 9.46 -8.61
CA LEU A 103 -11.31 9.52 -10.07
C LEU A 103 -12.33 8.52 -10.62
N THR A 104 -12.43 7.32 -10.02
CA THR A 104 -13.39 6.30 -10.49
C THR A 104 -14.84 6.72 -10.37
N VAL A 105 -15.20 7.62 -9.44
CA VAL A 105 -16.57 8.14 -9.30
C VAL A 105 -17.05 8.81 -10.60
N GLY A 106 -16.17 9.58 -11.26
CA GLY A 106 -16.50 10.29 -12.50
C GLY A 106 -16.21 9.51 -13.78
N LEU A 107 -15.14 8.70 -13.80
CA LEU A 107 -14.65 8.06 -15.04
C LEU A 107 -15.15 6.63 -15.25
N VAL A 108 -15.54 5.91 -14.19
CA VAL A 108 -15.82 4.47 -14.26
C VAL A 108 -17.18 4.12 -13.64
N GLY A 109 -17.46 4.60 -12.42
CA GLY A 109 -18.71 4.44 -11.70
C GLY A 109 -18.56 4.02 -10.24
N TRP A 110 -19.69 4.03 -9.52
CA TRP A 110 -19.76 3.79 -8.08
C TRP A 110 -19.23 2.43 -7.63
N ALA A 111 -19.43 1.38 -8.43
CA ALA A 111 -18.94 0.04 -8.10
C ALA A 111 -17.41 -0.02 -8.04
N ALA A 112 -16.73 0.61 -9.01
CA ALA A 112 -15.27 0.69 -9.02
C ALA A 112 -14.75 1.52 -7.84
N PHE A 113 -15.42 2.62 -7.52
CA PHE A 113 -15.13 3.41 -6.32
C PHE A 113 -15.23 2.57 -5.04
N ALA A 114 -16.29 1.78 -4.88
CA ALA A 114 -16.47 0.93 -3.71
C ALA A 114 -15.34 -0.10 -3.58
N VAL A 115 -14.94 -0.75 -4.68
CA VAL A 115 -13.80 -1.69 -4.68
C VAL A 115 -12.51 -0.98 -4.27
N MET A 116 -12.20 0.18 -4.85
CA MET A 116 -11.01 0.95 -4.48
C MET A 116 -11.00 1.35 -3.00
N MET A 117 -12.16 1.72 -2.45
CA MET A 117 -12.30 2.08 -1.04
C MET A 117 -12.16 0.87 -0.11
N VAL A 118 -12.60 -0.31 -0.54
CA VAL A 118 -12.36 -1.55 0.22
C VAL A 118 -10.86 -1.84 0.30
N VAL A 119 -10.14 -1.76 -0.82
CA VAL A 119 -8.68 -2.03 -0.84
C VAL A 119 -7.92 -0.97 -0.04
N PHE A 120 -8.24 0.31 -0.24
CA PHE A 120 -7.71 1.41 0.58
C PHE A 120 -7.94 1.16 2.07
N GLY A 121 -9.17 0.83 2.46
CA GLY A 121 -9.56 0.55 3.83
C GLY A 121 -8.78 -0.63 4.42
N LEU A 122 -8.57 -1.71 3.65
CA LEU A 122 -7.78 -2.86 4.08
C LEU A 122 -6.31 -2.50 4.33
N ILE A 123 -5.70 -1.68 3.47
CA ILE A 123 -4.32 -1.20 3.65
C ILE A 123 -4.22 -0.35 4.93
N VAL A 124 -5.11 0.64 5.08
CA VAL A 124 -5.13 1.55 6.24
C VAL A 124 -5.40 0.77 7.52
N LEU A 125 -6.38 -0.14 7.51
CA LEU A 125 -6.70 -0.98 8.66
C LEU A 125 -5.50 -1.83 9.07
N THR A 126 -4.74 -2.36 8.11
CA THR A 126 -3.49 -3.09 8.41
C THR A 126 -2.44 -2.16 9.04
N LEU A 127 -2.22 -0.97 8.49
CA LEU A 127 -1.26 0.01 9.02
C LEU A 127 -1.59 0.44 10.45
N VAL A 128 -2.87 0.68 10.75
CA VAL A 128 -3.34 1.03 12.10
C VAL A 128 -3.22 -0.17 13.04
N ALA A 129 -3.59 -1.37 12.58
CA ALA A 129 -3.56 -2.59 13.39
C ALA A 129 -2.16 -2.95 13.91
N TYR A 130 -1.14 -2.68 13.09
CA TYR A 130 0.25 -3.03 13.38
C TYR A 130 1.11 -1.83 13.82
N GLY A 131 0.67 -0.59 13.61
CA GLY A 131 1.47 0.62 13.83
C GLY A 131 1.65 1.05 15.30
N ALA A 132 0.76 0.67 16.21
CA ALA A 132 0.69 1.26 17.55
C ALA A 132 1.73 0.72 18.58
N ARG A 133 2.55 -0.28 18.24
CA ARG A 133 3.37 -1.01 19.24
C ARG A 133 4.89 -0.87 19.05
N SER A 134 5.35 0.01 18.17
CA SER A 134 6.79 0.18 17.88
C SER A 134 7.33 1.59 18.15
N GLU A 135 6.49 2.50 18.63
CA GLU A 135 6.83 3.89 18.94
C GLU A 135 6.56 4.21 20.41
N GLU A 136 6.66 3.23 21.31
CA GLU A 136 6.83 3.55 22.72
C GLU A 136 8.30 3.99 22.87
N PRO A 137 8.58 5.26 23.21
CA PRO A 137 9.93 5.69 23.53
C PRO A 137 10.43 4.78 24.65
N ALA A 138 11.69 4.35 24.59
CA ALA A 138 12.31 3.71 25.73
C ALA A 138 12.10 4.62 26.95
N GLU A 139 11.24 4.20 27.88
CA GLU A 139 11.21 4.76 29.22
C GLU A 139 12.66 4.67 29.72
N GLU A 140 13.30 5.82 29.88
CA GLU A 140 14.56 5.90 30.62
C GLU A 140 14.36 5.17 31.95
N PRO A 141 15.29 4.31 32.36
CA PRO A 141 15.12 3.59 33.61
C PRO A 141 15.05 4.61 34.73
N ALA A 142 13.93 4.58 35.46
CA ALA A 142 13.74 5.31 36.70
C ALA A 142 14.95 5.05 37.61
N ALA A 143 15.77 6.07 37.80
CA ALA A 143 16.76 6.08 38.86
C ALA A 143 16.02 6.28 40.18
N ASP A 144 15.62 5.17 40.80
CA ASP A 144 15.25 5.17 42.22
C ASP A 144 16.02 4.10 42.99
N ALA A 145 16.99 4.59 43.77
CA ALA A 145 17.47 4.06 45.05
C ALA A 145 18.60 5.01 45.49
N GLY A 146 18.61 5.72 46.60
CA GLY A 146 17.81 5.65 47.82
C GLY A 146 18.73 6.00 49.01
N ALA A 147 18.30 6.98 49.80
CA ALA A 147 18.57 7.18 51.25
C ALA A 147 19.99 7.47 51.79
N GLY A 148 20.08 8.60 52.51
CA GLY A 148 20.98 8.87 53.66
C GLY A 148 21.71 10.22 53.52
N ALA A 149 21.57 11.24 54.36
CA ALA A 149 21.03 11.40 55.71
C ALA A 149 20.81 12.91 56.00
N PRO A 150 20.08 13.31 57.05
CA PRO A 150 19.77 14.72 57.35
C PRO A 150 20.81 15.35 58.29
N ALA A 151 20.98 16.67 58.23
CA ALA A 151 21.38 17.48 59.39
C ALA A 151 20.89 18.91 59.23
N ALA A 152 20.03 19.31 60.17
CA ALA A 152 19.74 20.70 60.48
C ALA A 152 20.89 21.30 61.31
N VAL A 153 21.31 22.53 60.96
CA VAL A 153 21.60 23.66 61.88
C VAL A 153 21.27 24.94 61.12
#